data_AF-A0A942VGA6-F1
#
_entry.id   AF-A0A942VGA6-F1
#
_cell.length_a   1.000
_cell.length_b   1.000
_cell.length_c   1.000
_cell.angle_alpha   90.00
_cell.angle_beta   90.00
_cell.angle_gamma   90.00
#
_symmetry.space_group_name_H-M   'P 1'
#
loop_
_entity.id
_entity.type
_entity.pdbx_description
1 polymer ?
#
loop_
_entity_poly.entity_id
_entity_poly.type
_entity_poly.pdbx_seq_one_letter_code
_entity_poly.pdbx_strand_id
1 'polypeptide(L)'
;MKKQLTAFICALPLLLWGSCGNASSLDDLYRDIIRSDNQGYLPLFVKNRKMPDILGTGSLVQTASTDATQTKPATDENGVSLVNTIPEKEAAQRAKQLKWKQTLKAVEQNRITPLELDEIYYRIRLNDPKAVEVLAWMYTKGVGVQIDYVEAYKLYRKAAALNIPKAQENARLVYGAMNEEQRKKLKGY
;
A
#
# COMPACT_ATOMS: atom_id res chain seq x y z
N MET A 1 -61.79 -53.53 -26.13
CA MET A 1 -61.82 -54.12 -24.77
C MET A 1 -60.40 -54.41 -24.33
N LYS A 2 -60.00 -53.88 -23.14
CA LYS A 2 -58.83 -54.27 -22.32
C LYS A 2 -57.43 -53.98 -22.92
N LYS A 3 -56.40 -53.52 -22.21
CA LYS A 3 -56.18 -53.03 -20.83
C LYS A 3 -54.68 -52.62 -20.73
N GLN A 4 -54.39 -51.47 -20.09
CA GLN A 4 -53.20 -51.17 -19.25
C GLN A 4 -51.79 -51.16 -19.90
N LEU A 5 -50.75 -50.47 -19.43
CA LEU A 5 -50.48 -49.78 -18.17
C LEU A 5 -49.33 -48.75 -18.38
N THR A 6 -49.50 -47.57 -17.79
CA THR A 6 -48.54 -46.56 -17.30
C THR A 6 -47.04 -46.88 -17.20
N ALA A 7 -46.20 -45.91 -17.59
CA ALA A 7 -45.15 -45.35 -16.70
C ALA A 7 -44.69 -43.97 -17.21
N PHE A 8 -45.11 -42.93 -16.49
CA PHE A 8 -44.62 -41.56 -16.59
C PHE A 8 -43.15 -41.49 -16.16
N ILE A 9 -42.26 -40.97 -17.02
CA ILE A 9 -40.94 -40.50 -16.60
C ILE A 9 -41.12 -39.00 -16.28
N CYS A 10 -41.26 -38.70 -15.00
CA CYS A 10 -41.32 -37.34 -14.46
C CYS A 10 -40.48 -37.33 -13.19
N ALA A 11 -39.43 -36.49 -13.16
CA ALA A 11 -38.53 -36.09 -12.05
C ALA A 11 -37.10 -35.95 -12.62
N LEU A 12 -36.27 -34.95 -12.36
CA LEU A 12 -36.18 -33.86 -11.38
C LEU A 12 -35.01 -32.94 -11.87
N PRO A 13 -34.67 -31.79 -11.26
CA PRO A 13 -34.55 -30.49 -11.90
C PRO A 13 -33.09 -30.08 -12.22
N LEU A 14 -32.95 -28.91 -12.85
CA LEU A 14 -31.71 -28.17 -13.03
C LEU A 14 -30.85 -28.16 -11.75
N LEU A 15 -29.68 -28.80 -11.82
CA LEU A 15 -28.56 -28.56 -10.91
C LEU A 15 -28.05 -27.14 -11.15
N LEU A 16 -28.50 -26.22 -10.30
CA LEU A 16 -27.75 -25.04 -9.92
C LEU A 16 -26.32 -25.47 -9.59
N TRP A 17 -25.35 -25.13 -10.44
CA TRP A 17 -23.96 -24.99 -10.02
C TRP A 17 -23.85 -23.71 -9.17
N GLY A 18 -24.50 -23.76 -8.01
CA GLY A 18 -24.21 -22.87 -6.90
C GLY A 18 -22.93 -23.36 -6.26
N SER A 19 -21.86 -22.59 -6.48
CA SER A 19 -20.63 -22.50 -5.71
C SER A 19 -20.47 -23.58 -4.63
N CYS A 20 -19.58 -24.55 -4.85
CA CYS A 20 -19.05 -25.36 -3.77
C CYS A 20 -18.35 -24.39 -2.80
N GLY A 21 -19.03 -24.06 -1.69
CA GLY A 21 -18.45 -23.32 -0.60
C GLY A 21 -17.18 -24.06 -0.18
N ASN A 22 -16.05 -23.33 -0.22
CA ASN A 22 -14.76 -23.80 0.23
C ASN A 22 -14.92 -24.55 1.56
N ALA A 23 -14.32 -25.74 1.65
CA ALA A 23 -14.30 -26.55 2.85
C ALA A 23 -13.87 -25.69 4.05
N SER A 24 -14.81 -25.39 4.94
CA SER A 24 -14.54 -24.74 6.21
C SER A 24 -13.79 -25.76 7.07
N SER A 25 -12.48 -25.57 7.23
CA SER A 25 -11.71 -26.39 8.16
C SER A 25 -12.31 -26.25 9.57
N LEU A 26 -12.14 -27.28 10.42
CA LEU A 26 -12.59 -27.23 11.81
C LEU A 26 -12.04 -25.97 12.52
N ASP A 27 -10.79 -25.60 12.19
CA ASP A 27 -10.14 -24.38 12.67
C ASP A 27 -10.80 -23.09 12.16
N ASP A 28 -11.23 -23.05 10.89
CA ASP A 28 -11.95 -21.90 10.35
C ASP A 28 -13.32 -21.74 11.02
N LEU A 29 -14.03 -22.85 11.25
CA LEU A 29 -15.29 -22.86 11.98
C LEU A 29 -15.09 -22.42 13.44
N TYR A 30 -14.07 -22.93 14.13
CA TYR A 30 -13.75 -22.50 15.50
C TYR A 30 -13.37 -21.02 15.57
N ARG A 31 -12.62 -20.51 14.60
CA ARG A 31 -12.28 -19.09 14.53
C ARG A 31 -13.50 -18.22 14.27
N ASP A 32 -14.43 -18.66 13.44
CA ASP A 32 -15.65 -17.90 13.15
C ASP A 32 -16.63 -17.93 14.33
N ILE A 33 -16.80 -19.06 15.02
CA ILE A 33 -17.63 -19.18 16.23
C ILE A 33 -17.08 -18.27 17.35
N ILE A 34 -15.77 -18.30 17.60
CA ILE A 34 -15.14 -17.42 18.62
C ILE A 34 -15.25 -15.94 18.22
N ARG A 35 -15.27 -15.61 16.92
CA ARG A 35 -15.50 -14.24 16.46
C ARG A 35 -16.96 -13.82 16.63
N SER A 36 -17.93 -14.67 16.32
CA SER A 36 -19.36 -14.34 16.46
C SER A 36 -19.76 -14.12 17.91
N ASP A 37 -19.24 -14.91 18.84
CA ASP A 37 -19.54 -14.74 20.28
C ASP A 37 -18.99 -13.42 20.84
N ASN A 38 -17.86 -12.94 20.29
CA ASN A 38 -17.30 -11.63 20.62
C ASN A 38 -17.97 -10.45 19.87
N GLN A 39 -18.93 -10.71 18.97
CA GLN A 39 -19.68 -9.69 18.23
C GLN A 39 -21.04 -9.35 18.88
N GLY A 40 -21.44 -10.05 19.94
CA GLY A 40 -22.67 -9.77 20.70
C GLY A 40 -22.66 -8.43 21.46
N TYR A 41 -23.82 -8.06 22.00
CA TYR A 41 -23.99 -6.87 22.83
C TYR A 41 -23.28 -7.06 24.17
N LEU A 42 -22.13 -6.41 24.31
CA LEU A 42 -21.36 -6.43 25.55
C LEU A 42 -21.97 -5.43 26.54
N PRO A 43 -21.88 -5.69 27.86
CA PRO A 43 -22.33 -4.75 28.88
C PRO A 43 -21.60 -3.40 28.73
N LEU A 44 -22.24 -2.31 29.14
CA LEU A 44 -21.86 -0.90 28.87
C LEU A 44 -20.38 -0.52 29.13
N PHE A 45 -19.65 -1.32 29.92
CA PHE A 45 -18.26 -1.10 30.29
C PHE A 45 -17.24 -1.87 29.42
N VAL A 46 -17.67 -2.72 28.48
CA VAL A 46 -16.76 -3.49 27.62
C VAL A 46 -16.83 -2.94 26.19
N LYS A 47 -15.79 -2.22 25.77
CA LYS A 47 -15.72 -1.59 24.44
C LYS A 47 -15.56 -2.62 23.33
N ASN A 48 -16.51 -2.66 22.40
CA ASN A 48 -16.37 -3.38 21.14
C ASN A 48 -15.48 -2.56 20.19
N ARG A 49 -14.27 -3.08 19.89
CA ARG A 49 -13.25 -2.40 19.08
C ARG A 49 -13.64 -2.17 17.60
N LYS A 50 -14.75 -2.75 17.14
CA LYS A 50 -15.25 -2.60 15.76
C LYS A 50 -16.56 -1.82 15.64
N MET A 51 -17.03 -1.17 16.72
CA MET A 51 -18.22 -0.32 16.63
C MET A 51 -17.90 0.95 15.81
N PRO A 52 -18.68 1.26 14.75
CA PRO A 52 -18.56 2.54 14.08
C PRO A 52 -19.08 3.66 15.00
N ASP A 53 -18.35 4.76 15.06
CA ASP A 53 -18.61 5.91 15.94
C ASP A 53 -19.85 6.67 15.45
N ILE A 54 -21.02 6.33 15.99
CA ILE A 54 -22.32 6.88 15.54
C ILE A 54 -22.82 8.04 16.38
N LEU A 55 -22.15 8.40 17.49
CA LEU A 55 -22.66 9.41 18.42
C LEU A 55 -21.56 10.41 18.81
N GLY A 56 -21.52 11.50 18.05
CA GLY A 56 -20.90 12.74 18.49
C GLY A 56 -21.69 13.33 19.66
N THR A 57 -21.25 13.05 20.88
CA THR A 57 -21.74 13.73 22.09
C THR A 57 -20.60 13.95 23.06
N GLY A 58 -20.14 15.19 23.18
CA GLY A 58 -19.27 15.60 24.29
C GLY A 58 -18.14 16.58 24.01
N SER A 59 -18.45 17.72 23.37
CA SER A 59 -17.86 19.05 23.64
C SER A 59 -16.34 19.23 23.84
N LEU A 60 -15.74 19.85 22.80
CA LEU A 60 -14.78 20.96 22.84
C LEU A 60 -13.33 20.75 23.32
N VAL A 61 -12.49 20.62 22.29
CA VAL A 61 -11.16 21.25 22.09
C VAL A 61 -10.07 20.93 23.11
N GLN A 62 -9.11 20.11 22.66
CA GLN A 62 -7.72 20.44 22.87
C GLN A 62 -6.99 20.42 21.52
N THR A 63 -6.69 21.65 21.07
CA THR A 63 -5.59 21.97 20.19
C THR A 63 -4.32 21.21 20.59
N ALA A 64 -3.65 20.60 19.62
CA ALA A 64 -2.21 20.33 19.59
C ALA A 64 -1.54 19.92 20.94
N SER A 65 -1.57 18.62 21.22
CA SER A 65 -0.38 17.84 21.63
C SER A 65 -0.53 16.49 20.93
N THR A 66 0.25 16.15 19.91
CA THR A 66 1.54 15.45 20.07
C THR A 66 1.88 15.02 21.50
N ASP A 67 0.95 14.36 22.18
CA ASP A 67 1.30 13.44 23.24
C ASP A 67 1.43 12.06 22.60
N ALA A 68 2.64 11.78 22.14
CA ALA A 68 3.09 10.41 22.09
C ALA A 68 2.90 9.84 23.50
N THR A 69 1.93 8.96 23.66
CA THR A 69 1.85 8.10 24.84
C THR A 69 3.17 7.33 24.93
N GLN A 70 4.13 7.87 25.65
CA GLN A 70 5.19 7.09 26.24
C GLN A 70 4.52 6.31 27.38
N THR A 71 3.89 5.18 27.04
CA THR A 71 3.69 4.12 28.02
C THR A 71 5.08 3.68 28.44
N LYS A 72 5.54 4.20 29.57
CA LYS A 72 6.72 3.72 30.29
C LYS A 72 6.57 2.20 30.40
N PRO A 73 7.48 1.40 29.80
CA PRO A 73 7.32 -0.05 29.82
C PRO A 73 7.38 -0.51 31.27
N ALA A 74 6.33 -1.19 31.74
CA ALA A 74 6.36 -1.92 33.00
C ALA A 74 7.56 -2.86 32.95
N THR A 75 8.58 -2.51 33.71
CA THR A 75 9.83 -3.25 33.81
C THR A 75 9.78 -3.94 35.15
N ASP A 76 9.68 -5.27 35.13
CA ASP A 76 9.84 -6.06 36.35
C ASP A 76 11.27 -5.89 36.88
N GLU A 77 11.47 -6.18 38.17
CA GLU A 77 12.74 -6.08 38.90
C GLU A 77 13.95 -6.81 38.25
N ASN A 78 13.69 -7.65 37.25
CA ASN A 78 14.70 -8.35 36.43
C ASN A 78 15.00 -7.68 35.07
N GLY A 79 14.46 -6.47 34.79
CA GLY A 79 14.82 -5.64 33.64
C GLY A 79 14.30 -6.12 32.27
N VAL A 80 13.45 -7.14 32.21
CA VAL A 80 12.90 -7.66 30.94
C VAL A 80 11.57 -6.98 30.63
N SER A 81 11.52 -6.22 29.54
CA SER A 81 10.28 -5.59 29.05
C SER A 81 9.31 -6.65 28.51
N LEU A 82 8.16 -6.84 29.15
CA LEU A 82 7.09 -7.77 28.74
C LEU A 82 6.22 -7.22 27.59
N VAL A 83 6.53 -6.03 27.07
CA VAL A 83 5.75 -5.40 25.99
C VAL A 83 6.09 -6.07 24.66
N ASN A 84 5.07 -6.63 24.00
CA ASN A 84 5.19 -7.16 22.64
C ASN A 84 5.45 -6.01 21.65
N THR A 85 6.71 -5.71 21.36
CA THR A 85 7.13 -4.61 20.45
C THR A 85 7.01 -4.95 18.95
N ILE A 86 6.71 -6.21 18.62
CA ILE A 86 6.58 -6.70 17.24
C ILE A 86 5.46 -5.97 16.46
N PRO A 87 4.20 -5.91 16.94
CA PRO A 87 3.11 -5.25 16.21
C PRO A 87 3.37 -3.77 15.94
N GLU A 88 4.04 -3.07 16.86
CA GLU A 88 4.39 -1.66 16.70
C GLU A 88 5.44 -1.47 15.60
N LYS A 89 6.48 -2.32 15.58
CA LYS A 89 7.49 -2.33 14.52
C LYS A 89 6.88 -2.68 13.16
N GLU A 90 5.99 -3.66 13.12
CA GLU A 90 5.26 -4.02 11.90
C GLU A 90 4.37 -2.88 11.41
N ALA A 91 3.61 -2.24 12.32
CA ALA A 91 2.77 -1.09 11.99
C ALA A 91 3.60 0.07 11.43
N ALA A 92 4.76 0.35 12.03
CA ALA A 92 5.69 1.37 11.54
C ALA A 92 6.26 1.03 10.15
N GLN A 93 6.61 -0.24 9.90
CA GLN A 93 7.06 -0.70 8.58
C GLN A 93 5.94 -0.57 7.53
N ARG A 94 4.72 -1.00 7.88
CA ARG A 94 3.54 -0.86 7.01
C ARG A 94 3.27 0.61 6.69
N ALA A 95 3.35 1.50 7.68
CA ALA A 95 3.19 2.94 7.48
C ALA A 95 4.24 3.51 6.51
N LYS A 96 5.52 3.12 6.66
CA LYS A 96 6.59 3.51 5.72
C LYS A 96 6.31 3.04 4.29
N GLN A 97 5.86 1.80 4.12
CA GLN A 97 5.50 1.25 2.80
C GLN A 97 4.28 1.95 2.20
N LEU A 98 3.26 2.24 3.01
CA LEU A 98 2.07 2.96 2.58
C LEU A 98 2.41 4.37 2.12
N LYS A 99 3.27 5.09 2.85
CA LYS A 99 3.75 6.42 2.46
C LYS A 99 4.35 6.40 1.04
N TRP A 100 5.23 5.44 0.75
CA TRP A 100 5.82 5.29 -0.58
C TRP A 100 4.81 4.93 -1.68
N LYS A 101 3.85 4.05 -1.37
CA LYS A 101 2.78 3.73 -2.31
C LYS A 101 1.93 4.97 -2.64
N GLN A 102 1.67 5.80 -1.64
CA GLN A 102 0.95 7.06 -1.81
C GLN A 102 1.74 8.04 -2.67
N THR A 103 3.05 8.19 -2.45
CA THR A 103 3.88 9.07 -3.28
C THR A 103 3.92 8.62 -4.73
N LEU A 104 4.03 7.32 -5.01
CA LEU A 104 3.96 6.79 -6.37
C LEU A 104 2.60 7.08 -7.03
N LYS A 105 1.50 6.87 -6.29
CA LYS A 105 0.16 7.19 -6.77
C LYS A 105 -0.01 8.69 -7.06
N ALA A 106 0.56 9.54 -6.22
CA ALA A 106 0.56 10.99 -6.46
C ALA A 106 1.31 11.35 -7.75
N VAL A 107 2.44 10.66 -8.00
CA VAL A 107 3.21 10.80 -9.25
C VAL A 107 2.41 10.39 -10.48
N GLU A 108 1.74 9.24 -10.43
CA GLU A 108 0.86 8.77 -11.52
C GLU A 108 -0.31 9.72 -11.78
N GLN A 109 -0.83 10.37 -10.73
CA GLN A 109 -1.96 11.29 -10.82
C GLN A 109 -1.55 12.72 -11.20
N ASN A 110 -0.25 12.98 -11.46
CA ASN A 110 0.31 14.32 -11.70
C ASN A 110 0.01 15.32 -10.55
N ARG A 111 -0.15 14.85 -9.31
CA ARG A 111 -0.41 15.69 -8.13
C ARG A 111 0.77 15.64 -7.17
N ILE A 112 1.91 16.16 -7.60
CA ILE A 112 3.12 16.23 -6.76
C ILE A 112 3.07 17.49 -5.92
N THR A 113 3.19 17.33 -4.60
CA THR A 113 3.52 18.41 -3.68
C THR A 113 5.01 18.35 -3.32
N PRO A 114 5.58 19.43 -2.76
CA PRO A 114 6.97 19.44 -2.32
C PRO A 114 7.32 18.33 -1.32
N LEU A 115 6.32 17.83 -0.58
CA LEU A 115 6.51 16.74 0.39
C LEU A 115 6.82 15.41 -0.29
N GLU A 116 6.10 15.04 -1.36
CA GLU A 116 6.41 13.80 -2.09
C GLU A 116 7.75 13.89 -2.81
N LEU A 117 8.10 15.08 -3.29
CA LEU A 117 9.38 15.32 -3.94
C LEU A 117 10.55 15.12 -2.96
N ASP A 118 10.45 15.62 -1.73
CA ASP A 118 11.48 15.39 -0.71
C ASP A 118 11.59 13.90 -0.32
N GLU A 119 10.48 13.17 -0.23
CA GLU A 119 10.50 11.72 0.00
C GLU A 119 11.25 10.97 -1.12
N ILE A 120 11.05 11.38 -2.39
CA ILE A 120 11.78 10.82 -3.53
C ILE A 120 13.27 11.13 -3.42
N TYR A 121 13.64 12.37 -3.11
CA TYR A 121 15.04 12.74 -2.92
C TYR A 121 15.69 12.00 -1.75
N TYR A 122 14.98 11.84 -0.64
CA TYR A 122 15.42 11.04 0.50
C TYR A 122 15.72 9.60 0.09
N ARG A 123 14.84 8.97 -0.70
CA ARG A 123 15.06 7.62 -1.22
C ARG A 123 16.23 7.52 -2.19
N ILE A 124 16.43 8.54 -3.02
CA ILE A 124 17.61 8.61 -3.90
C ILE A 124 18.90 8.70 -3.09
N ARG A 125 18.91 9.45 -1.98
CA ARG A 125 20.05 9.48 -1.05
C ARG A 125 20.32 8.12 -0.42
N LEU A 126 19.27 7.33 -0.17
CA LEU A 126 19.36 5.93 0.25
C LEU A 126 19.73 4.95 -0.89
N ASN A 127 19.97 5.46 -2.09
CA ASN A 127 20.30 4.69 -3.29
C ASN A 127 19.20 3.70 -3.71
N ASP A 128 17.92 4.02 -3.44
CA ASP A 128 16.77 3.24 -3.90
C ASP A 128 16.66 3.36 -5.44
N PRO A 129 16.84 2.25 -6.19
CA PRO A 129 16.81 2.28 -7.64
C PRO A 129 15.48 2.83 -8.19
N LYS A 130 14.36 2.43 -7.58
CA LYS A 130 13.03 2.82 -8.05
C LYS A 130 12.83 4.34 -7.96
N ALA A 131 13.36 4.97 -6.91
CA ALA A 131 13.24 6.41 -6.74
C ALA A 131 14.03 7.19 -7.81
N VAL A 132 15.22 6.70 -8.19
CA VAL A 132 16.03 7.29 -9.27
C VAL A 132 15.30 7.23 -10.61
N GLU A 133 14.69 6.08 -10.92
CA GLU A 133 13.90 5.91 -12.15
C GLU A 133 12.68 6.83 -12.18
N VAL A 134 11.95 6.92 -11.06
CA VAL A 134 10.77 7.79 -10.94
C VAL A 134 11.15 9.26 -11.15
N LEU A 135 12.23 9.73 -10.51
CA LEU A 135 12.66 11.12 -10.70
C LEU A 135 13.12 11.38 -12.14
N ALA A 136 13.86 10.45 -12.75
CA ALA A 136 14.24 10.56 -14.16
C ALA A 136 13.01 10.69 -15.06
N TRP A 137 11.98 9.88 -14.82
CA TRP A 137 10.72 9.94 -15.54
C TRP A 137 10.00 11.28 -15.32
N MET A 138 9.99 11.81 -14.09
CA MET A 138 9.41 13.11 -13.78
C MET A 138 10.07 14.24 -14.59
N TYR A 139 11.40 14.26 -14.70
CA TYR A 139 12.10 15.23 -15.54
C TYR A 139 11.81 15.10 -17.03
N THR A 140 11.59 13.87 -17.53
CA THR A 140 11.21 13.68 -18.95
C THR A 140 9.79 14.14 -19.27
N LYS A 141 8.86 13.97 -18.31
CA LYS A 141 7.44 14.27 -18.51
C LYS A 141 7.04 15.65 -18.00
N GLY A 142 7.87 16.28 -17.18
CA GLY A 142 7.57 17.57 -16.56
C GLY A 142 6.58 17.46 -15.40
N VAL A 143 6.59 16.35 -14.67
CA VAL A 143 5.64 16.10 -13.58
C VAL A 143 6.18 16.68 -12.29
N GLY A 144 5.59 17.78 -11.80
CA GLY A 144 6.00 18.45 -10.55
C GLY A 144 7.38 19.14 -10.61
N VAL A 145 8.10 19.00 -11.71
CA VAL A 145 9.41 19.61 -11.97
C VAL A 145 9.46 20.10 -13.41
N GLN A 146 10.23 21.14 -13.69
CA GLN A 146 10.45 21.61 -15.05
C GLN A 146 11.15 20.54 -15.90
N ILE A 147 10.76 20.43 -17.17
CA ILE A 147 11.33 19.45 -18.10
C ILE A 147 12.82 19.75 -18.29
N ASP A 148 13.66 18.78 -17.93
CA ASP A 148 15.10 18.80 -18.17
C ASP A 148 15.60 17.43 -18.63
N TYR A 149 15.79 17.30 -19.94
CA TYR A 149 16.27 16.06 -20.53
C TYR A 149 17.73 15.75 -20.16
N VAL A 150 18.57 16.76 -19.92
CA VAL A 150 19.99 16.57 -19.59
C VAL A 150 20.10 15.88 -18.23
N GLU A 151 19.39 16.37 -17.23
CA GLU A 151 19.34 15.74 -15.91
C GLU A 151 18.62 14.38 -15.95
N ALA A 152 17.52 14.26 -16.68
CA ALA A 152 16.84 12.98 -16.86
C ALA A 152 17.79 11.89 -17.41
N TYR A 153 18.62 12.23 -18.40
CA TYR A 153 19.59 11.29 -18.98
C TYR A 153 20.67 10.87 -17.98
N LYS A 154 21.20 11.81 -17.18
CA LYS A 154 22.17 11.49 -16.11
C LYS A 154 21.55 10.55 -15.08
N LEU A 155 20.31 10.82 -14.67
CA LEU A 155 19.58 9.97 -13.73
C LEU A 155 19.31 8.57 -14.31
N TYR A 156 18.94 8.46 -15.60
CA TYR A 156 18.77 7.15 -16.23
C TYR A 156 20.08 6.38 -16.37
N ARG A 157 21.22 7.06 -16.59
CA ARG A 157 22.54 6.41 -16.53
C ARG A 157 22.86 5.91 -15.12
N LYS A 158 22.52 6.68 -14.08
CA LYS A 158 22.64 6.24 -12.69
C LYS A 158 21.73 5.04 -12.39
N ALA A 159 20.49 5.06 -12.87
CA ALA A 159 19.55 3.94 -12.78
C ALA A 159 20.08 2.67 -13.49
N ALA A 160 20.74 2.83 -14.65
CA ALA A 160 21.37 1.71 -15.33
C ALA A 160 22.53 1.11 -14.51
N ALA A 161 23.31 1.94 -13.80
CA ALA A 161 24.34 1.46 -12.87
C ALA A 161 23.76 0.72 -11.65
N LEU A 162 22.50 1.00 -11.28
CA LEU A 162 21.75 0.28 -10.25
C LEU A 162 21.04 -0.98 -10.79
N ASN A 163 21.37 -1.42 -12.02
CA ASN A 163 20.81 -2.59 -12.68
C ASN A 163 19.29 -2.54 -12.89
N ILE A 164 18.71 -1.34 -13.05
CA ILE A 164 17.28 -1.22 -13.36
C ILE A 164 17.02 -1.69 -14.79
N PRO A 165 16.15 -2.69 -14.99
CA PRO A 165 15.77 -3.13 -16.33
C PRO A 165 15.09 -1.96 -17.06
N LYS A 166 15.40 -1.77 -18.35
CA LYS A 166 14.93 -0.66 -19.21
C LYS A 166 15.54 0.71 -18.95
N ALA A 167 16.35 0.93 -17.91
CA ALA A 167 16.97 2.24 -17.67
C ALA A 167 17.89 2.68 -18.82
N GLN A 168 18.67 1.76 -19.38
CA GLN A 168 19.53 2.04 -20.54
C GLN A 168 18.72 2.38 -21.80
N GLU A 169 17.59 1.70 -22.01
CA GLU A 169 16.68 1.98 -23.12
C GLU A 169 16.03 3.36 -22.96
N ASN A 170 15.53 3.67 -21.76
CA ASN A 170 14.97 4.98 -21.43
C ASN A 170 16.01 6.09 -21.61
N ALA A 171 17.27 5.89 -21.19
CA ALA A 171 18.34 6.84 -21.44
C ALA A 171 18.53 7.12 -22.94
N ARG A 172 18.51 6.07 -23.77
CA ARG A 172 18.61 6.22 -25.24
C ARG A 172 17.44 7.02 -25.81
N LEU A 173 16.21 6.75 -25.35
CA LEU A 173 15.01 7.47 -25.77
C LEU A 173 15.10 8.96 -25.41
N VAL A 174 15.52 9.27 -24.17
CA VAL A 174 15.71 10.64 -23.71
C VAL A 174 16.78 11.35 -24.53
N TYR A 175 17.92 10.71 -24.79
CA TYR A 175 18.97 11.28 -25.63
C TYR A 175 18.49 11.60 -27.06
N GLY A 176 17.66 10.73 -27.64
CA GLY A 176 17.02 10.95 -28.94
C GLY A 176 16.08 12.17 -28.95
N ALA A 177 15.34 12.39 -27.86
CA ALA A 177 14.43 13.51 -27.70
C ALA A 177 15.12 14.86 -27.41
N MET A 178 16.41 14.86 -27.03
CA MET A 178 17.15 16.10 -26.75
C MET A 178 17.41 16.95 -27.99
N ASN A 179 17.40 18.26 -27.77
CA ASN A 179 17.88 19.25 -28.74
C ASN A 179 19.42 19.21 -28.87
N GLU A 180 19.95 19.74 -29.96
CA GLU A 180 21.40 19.73 -30.23
C GLU A 180 22.21 20.43 -29.13
N GLU A 181 21.71 21.56 -28.60
CA GLU A 181 22.34 22.30 -27.50
C GLU A 181 22.44 21.46 -26.22
N GLN A 182 21.38 20.71 -25.88
CA GLN A 182 21.35 19.83 -24.71
C GLN A 182 22.37 18.70 -24.86
N ARG A 183 22.54 18.16 -26.07
CA ARG A 183 23.56 17.14 -26.35
C ARG A 183 24.97 17.72 -26.29
N LYS A 184 25.18 18.96 -26.73
CA LYS A 184 26.47 19.66 -26.56
C LYS A 184 26.81 19.83 -25.09
N LYS A 185 25.83 20.19 -24.24
CA LYS A 185 26.03 20.25 -22.78
C LYS A 185 26.51 18.91 -22.25
N LEU A 186 25.99 17.77 -22.71
CA LEU A 186 26.47 16.44 -22.29
C LEU A 186 27.93 16.14 -22.69
N LYS A 187 28.40 16.65 -23.84
CA LYS A 187 29.78 16.43 -24.32
C LYS A 187 30.82 17.33 -23.65
N GLY A 188 30.38 18.42 -23.04
CA GLY A 188 31.26 19.37 -22.34
C GLY A 188 31.58 18.98 -20.90
N TYR A 189 31.02 17.88 -20.39
CA TYR A 189 31.35 17.25 -19.10
C TYR A 189 32.23 16.02 -19.33
#